data_AF-A0A2V8LM78-F1
#
_entry.id   AF-A0A2V8LM78-F1
#
_cell.length_a   1.000
_cell.length_b   1.000
_cell.length_c   1.000
_cell.angle_alpha   90.00
_cell.angle_beta   90.00
_cell.angle_gamma   90.00
#
_symmetry.space_group_name_H-M   'P 1'
#
loop_
_entity.id
_entity.type
_entity.pdbx_description
1 polymer ?
#
loop_
_entity_poly.entity_id
_entity_poly.type
_entity_poly.pdbx_seq_one_letter_code
_entity_poly.pdbx_strand_id
1 'polypeptide(L)'
;MRFQVGDAVRVSGSPNSQWRGSRGVIVEMIQRTIGEDDPETKEYSVRFAGEQRSWFLAEDLVKSPPDKLVRFFRSEVTERWKQLDPSGVAVLNVDRAELVMLLQEDCGFARRRAEAEVDEFFRAFYSRLQLATASQAKASPFAA
;
A
#
# COMPACT_ATOMS: atom_id res chain seq x y z
N MET A 1 9.34 16.60 1.78
CA MET A 1 9.71 15.34 2.48
C MET A 1 8.93 14.20 1.83
N ARG A 2 9.59 13.23 1.18
CA ARG A 2 8.89 12.22 0.35
C ARG A 2 8.25 11.09 1.16
N PHE A 3 8.85 10.76 2.30
CA PHE A 3 8.39 9.71 3.22
C PHE A 3 8.49 10.15 4.67
N GLN A 4 7.76 9.48 5.56
CA GLN A 4 7.75 9.66 7.00
C GLN A 4 7.84 8.31 7.73
N VAL A 5 8.26 8.33 9.00
CA VAL A 5 8.20 7.14 9.86
C VAL A 5 6.74 6.69 9.97
N GLY A 6 6.50 5.40 9.77
CA GLY A 6 5.16 4.80 9.68
C GLY A 6 4.62 4.68 8.25
N ASP A 7 5.22 5.32 7.25
CA ASP A 7 4.81 5.13 5.85
C ASP A 7 5.06 3.67 5.42
N ALA A 8 4.04 3.06 4.82
CA ALA A 8 4.17 1.78 4.14
C ALA A 8 4.80 1.99 2.75
N VAL A 9 5.84 1.23 2.46
CA VAL A 9 6.63 1.35 1.24
C VAL A 9 6.90 0.00 0.59
N ARG A 10 7.15 0.04 -0.71
CA ARG A 10 7.68 -1.09 -1.48
C ARG A 10 9.03 -0.69 -2.06
N VAL A 11 9.98 -1.60 -2.04
CA VAL A 11 11.29 -1.38 -2.66
C VAL A 11 11.14 -1.54 -4.18
N SER A 12 11.33 -0.45 -4.92
CA SER A 12 11.42 -0.41 -6.38
C SER A 12 12.84 -0.56 -6.91
N GLY A 13 13.84 -0.43 -6.02
CA GLY A 13 15.26 -0.36 -6.31
C GLY A 13 15.85 -1.55 -7.08
N SER A 14 17.15 -1.39 -7.39
CA SER A 14 17.94 -2.10 -8.41
C SER A 14 17.61 -3.60 -8.64
N PRO A 15 17.68 -4.10 -9.90
CA PRO A 15 17.27 -5.46 -10.29
C PRO A 15 17.85 -6.60 -9.47
N ASN A 16 19.01 -6.36 -8.85
CA ASN A 16 19.79 -7.37 -8.10
C ASN A 16 19.58 -7.29 -6.58
N SER A 17 18.73 -6.40 -6.08
CA SER A 17 18.42 -6.33 -4.65
C SER A 17 17.49 -7.48 -4.25
N GLN A 18 17.87 -8.25 -3.24
CA GLN A 18 17.00 -9.28 -2.65
C GLN A 18 15.67 -8.72 -2.11
N TRP A 19 15.62 -7.41 -1.86
CA TRP A 19 14.45 -6.72 -1.34
C TRP A 19 13.53 -6.20 -2.44
N ARG A 20 13.87 -6.38 -3.72
CA ARG A 20 13.09 -5.84 -4.83
C ARG A 20 11.66 -6.40 -4.80
N GLY A 21 10.69 -5.50 -4.79
CA GLY A 21 9.27 -5.84 -4.66
C GLY A 21 8.81 -6.15 -3.24
N SER A 22 9.72 -6.31 -2.27
CA SER A 22 9.38 -6.49 -0.86
C SER A 22 8.73 -5.24 -0.29
N ARG A 23 7.83 -5.45 0.67
CA ARG A 23 7.07 -4.40 1.34
C ARG A 23 7.48 -4.29 2.79
N GLY A 24 7.50 -3.08 3.29
CA GLY A 24 7.83 -2.80 4.67
C GLY A 24 7.29 -1.46 5.13
N VAL A 25 7.66 -1.11 6.35
CA VAL A 25 7.29 0.17 6.97
C VAL A 25 8.58 0.90 7.31
N ILE A 26 8.61 2.20 7.02
CA ILE A 26 9.72 3.05 7.45
C ILE A 26 9.67 3.17 8.96
N VAL A 27 10.75 2.77 9.63
CA VAL A 27 10.87 2.81 11.10
C VAL A 27 11.83 3.88 11.57
N GLU A 28 12.74 4.33 10.72
CA GLU A 28 13.77 5.31 11.06
C GLU A 28 14.21 6.08 9.82
N MET A 29 14.65 7.32 10.02
CA MET A 29 15.20 8.18 8.97
C MET A 29 16.42 8.88 9.51
N ILE A 30 17.51 8.83 8.75
CA ILE A 30 18.74 9.55 9.06
C ILE A 30 19.08 10.47 7.89
N GLN A 31 19.75 11.57 8.22
CA GLN A 31 20.28 12.51 7.25
C GLN A 31 21.79 12.49 7.36
N ARG A 32 22.46 12.19 6.25
CA ARG A 32 23.92 12.15 6.17
C ARG A 32 24.40 13.28 5.27
N THR A 33 25.37 14.03 5.77
CA THR A 33 26.18 15.00 5.02
C THR A 33 27.56 14.39 4.88
N ILE A 34 27.99 14.13 3.64
CA ILE A 34 29.28 13.48 3.36
C ILE A 34 30.41 14.53 3.26
N GLY A 35 30.08 15.81 3.05
CA GLY A 35 30.98 16.96 3.09
C GLY A 35 30.22 18.30 3.26
N GLU A 36 30.95 19.41 3.47
CA GLU A 36 30.38 20.75 3.64
C GLU A 36 29.60 21.25 2.41
N ASP A 37 29.96 20.78 1.20
CA ASP A 37 29.32 21.14 -0.08
C ASP A 37 28.46 20.01 -0.68
N ASP A 38 28.37 18.84 -0.03
CA ASP A 38 27.62 17.71 -0.57
C ASP A 38 26.11 17.83 -0.30
N PRO A 39 25.26 17.43 -1.26
CA PRO A 39 23.83 17.43 -1.07
C PRO A 39 23.44 16.46 0.06
N GLU A 40 22.63 16.95 0.99
CA GLU A 40 22.15 16.16 2.12
C GLU A 40 21.43 14.90 1.62
N THR A 41 21.98 13.72 1.94
CA THR A 41 21.39 12.44 1.53
C THR A 41 20.55 11.88 2.67
N LYS A 42 19.30 11.54 2.37
CA LYS A 42 18.38 10.92 3.34
C LYS A 42 18.30 9.43 3.12
N GLU A 43 18.56 8.69 4.18
CA GLU A 43 18.42 7.24 4.23
C GLU A 43 17.25 6.84 5.12
N TYR A 44 16.54 5.80 4.69
CA TYR A 44 15.33 5.31 5.32
C TYR A 44 15.52 3.85 5.72
N SER A 45 15.35 3.55 7.01
CA SER A 45 15.33 2.18 7.50
C SER A 45 13.94 1.60 7.29
N VAL A 46 13.85 0.55 6.48
CA VAL A 46 12.61 -0.17 6.20
C VAL A 46 12.63 -1.49 6.93
N ARG A 47 11.59 -1.75 7.73
CA ARG A 47 11.35 -3.02 8.40
C ARG A 47 10.42 -3.89 7.55
N PHE A 48 10.86 -5.10 7.26
CA PHE A 48 10.12 -6.12 6.51
C PHE A 48 9.42 -7.12 7.45
N ALA A 49 8.62 -8.02 6.87
CA ALA A 49 8.06 -9.16 7.59
C ALA A 49 9.21 -10.03 8.17
N GLY A 50 9.07 -10.47 9.43
CA GLY A 50 10.13 -11.22 10.12
C GLY A 50 11.21 -10.35 10.77
N GLU A 51 10.91 -9.07 11.04
CA GLU A 51 11.76 -8.11 11.76
C GLU A 51 13.09 -7.73 11.10
N GLN A 52 13.38 -8.25 9.91
CA GLN A 52 14.54 -7.84 9.13
C GLN A 52 14.44 -6.35 8.74
N ARG A 53 15.57 -5.64 8.79
CA ARG A 53 15.66 -4.22 8.45
C ARG A 53 16.76 -3.99 7.43
N SER A 54 16.54 -3.03 6.54
CA SER A 54 17.56 -2.59 5.60
C SER A 54 17.38 -1.10 5.30
N TRP A 55 18.49 -0.44 4.94
CA TRP A 55 18.53 0.99 4.66
C TRP A 55 18.41 1.23 3.15
N PHE A 56 17.61 2.21 2.77
CA PHE A 56 17.33 2.56 1.38
C PHE A 56 17.37 4.07 1.17
N LEU A 57 17.68 4.47 -0.06
CA LEU A 57 17.48 5.84 -0.51
C LEU A 57 16.02 6.08 -0.89
N ALA A 58 15.61 7.35 -0.95
CA ALA A 58 14.26 7.72 -1.36
C ALA A 58 13.89 7.24 -2.78
N GLU A 59 14.86 7.08 -3.66
CA GLU A 59 14.69 6.62 -5.04
C GLU A 59 14.43 5.11 -5.16
N ASP A 60 14.90 4.33 -4.18
CA ASP A 60 14.66 2.89 -4.12
C ASP A 60 13.28 2.54 -3.55
N LEU A 61 12.53 3.54 -3.07
CA LEU A 61 11.25 3.36 -2.40
C LEU A 61 10.11 3.98 -3.19
N VAL A 62 8.98 3.28 -3.19
CA VAL A 62 7.69 3.83 -3.60
C VAL A 62 6.68 3.65 -2.48
N LYS A 63 5.77 4.62 -2.32
CA LYS A 63 4.67 4.46 -1.37
C LYS A 63 3.84 3.25 -1.77
N SER A 64 3.40 2.49 -0.76
CA SER A 64 2.50 1.37 -0.96
C SER A 64 1.34 1.47 0.02
N PRO A 65 0.18 0.88 -0.30
CA PRO A 65 -0.92 0.80 0.65
C PRO A 65 -0.47 0.09 1.95
N PRO A 66 -0.89 0.55 3.14
CA PRO A 66 -0.63 -0.17 4.39
C PRO A 66 -1.28 -1.56 4.39
N ASP A 67 -0.65 -2.56 5.02
CA ASP A 67 -1.17 -3.93 5.06
C ASP A 67 -2.59 -4.03 5.62
N LYS A 68 -2.92 -3.21 6.62
CA LYS A 68 -4.28 -3.14 7.18
C LYS A 68 -5.30 -2.72 6.11
N LEU A 69 -4.94 -1.75 5.28
CA LEU A 69 -5.79 -1.28 4.18
C LEU A 69 -5.94 -2.36 3.10
N VAL A 70 -4.84 -3.05 2.75
CA VAL A 70 -4.87 -4.16 1.80
C VAL A 70 -5.79 -5.29 2.29
N ARG A 71 -5.68 -5.67 3.57
CA ARG A 71 -6.55 -6.70 4.17
C ARG A 71 -8.02 -6.28 4.15
N PHE A 72 -8.31 -5.05 4.54
CA PHE A 72 -9.68 -4.51 4.53
C PHE A 72 -10.24 -4.44 3.10
N PHE A 73 -9.44 -3.98 2.14
CA PHE A 73 -9.81 -3.99 0.72
C PHE A 73 -10.17 -5.40 0.25
N ARG A 74 -9.32 -6.41 0.54
CA ARG A 74 -9.57 -7.80 0.14
C ARG A 74 -10.84 -8.37 0.77
N SER A 75 -11.11 -8.10 2.05
CA SER A 75 -12.37 -8.54 2.67
C SER A 75 -13.60 -7.92 2.00
N GLU A 76 -13.53 -6.65 1.62
CA GLU A 76 -14.62 -5.95 0.94
C GLU A 76 -14.83 -6.47 -0.49
N VAL A 77 -13.75 -6.81 -1.20
CA VAL A 77 -13.79 -7.47 -2.51
C VAL A 77 -14.46 -8.84 -2.40
N THR A 78 -14.03 -9.68 -1.45
CA THR A 78 -14.62 -11.01 -1.23
C THR A 78 -16.10 -10.92 -0.86
N GLU A 79 -16.51 -9.94 -0.06
CA GLU A 79 -17.92 -9.79 0.31
C GLU A 79 -18.79 -9.33 -0.87
N ARG A 80 -18.27 -8.45 -1.75
CA ARG A 80 -19.00 -7.97 -2.92
C ARG A 80 -19.09 -9.02 -4.03
N TRP A 81 -18.02 -9.78 -4.26
CA TRP A 81 -17.96 -10.82 -5.30
C TRP A 81 -17.57 -12.16 -4.68
N LYS A 82 -18.55 -12.81 -4.03
CA LYS A 82 -18.37 -14.06 -3.27
C LYS A 82 -17.88 -15.25 -4.10
N GLN A 83 -18.02 -15.17 -5.42
CA GLN A 83 -17.60 -16.18 -6.38
C GLN A 83 -16.13 -16.06 -6.82
N LEU A 84 -15.42 -15.00 -6.42
CA LEU A 84 -14.00 -14.85 -6.77
C LEU A 84 -13.16 -15.92 -6.09
N ASP A 85 -12.13 -16.39 -6.80
CA ASP A 85 -11.16 -17.31 -6.20
C ASP A 85 -10.40 -16.60 -5.07
N PRO A 86 -10.42 -17.16 -3.83
CA PRO A 86 -9.63 -16.62 -2.73
C PRO A 86 -8.14 -16.43 -3.06
N SER A 87 -7.58 -17.29 -3.93
CA SER A 87 -6.17 -17.19 -4.32
C SER A 87 -5.90 -15.94 -5.18
N GLY A 88 -6.81 -15.63 -6.12
CA GLY A 88 -6.77 -14.41 -6.93
C GLY A 88 -6.97 -13.14 -6.09
N VAL A 89 -7.88 -13.16 -5.11
CA VAL A 89 -8.06 -12.03 -4.19
C VAL A 89 -6.83 -11.81 -3.30
N ALA A 90 -6.12 -12.89 -2.92
CA ALA A 90 -4.95 -12.83 -2.04
C ALA A 90 -3.73 -12.13 -2.66
N VAL A 91 -3.71 -11.89 -3.98
CA VAL A 91 -2.63 -11.15 -4.65
C VAL A 91 -2.94 -9.67 -4.84
N LEU A 92 -4.21 -9.25 -4.77
CA LEU A 92 -4.62 -7.86 -5.02
C LEU A 92 -3.99 -6.86 -4.06
N ASN A 93 -3.58 -5.69 -4.57
CA ASN A 93 -2.91 -4.66 -3.78
C ASN A 93 -3.54 -3.27 -3.85
N VAL A 94 -4.86 -3.19 -3.65
CA VAL A 94 -5.63 -1.92 -3.76
C VAL A 94 -5.36 -1.24 -5.12
N ASP A 95 -5.17 -2.06 -6.15
CA ASP A 95 -4.93 -1.61 -7.51
C ASP A 95 -6.18 -1.85 -8.37
N ARG A 96 -6.56 -0.80 -9.10
CA ARG A 96 -7.78 -0.82 -9.91
C ARG A 96 -7.66 -1.79 -11.09
N ALA A 97 -6.50 -1.80 -11.75
CA ALA A 97 -6.29 -2.63 -12.93
C ALA A 97 -6.24 -4.12 -12.56
N GLU A 98 -5.57 -4.46 -11.45
CA GLU A 98 -5.55 -5.83 -10.92
C GLU A 98 -6.96 -6.36 -10.68
N LEU A 99 -7.84 -5.58 -10.03
CA LEU A 99 -9.21 -5.99 -9.77
C LEU A 99 -10.05 -6.09 -11.06
N VAL A 100 -9.86 -5.18 -12.02
CA VAL A 100 -10.52 -5.27 -13.34
C VAL A 100 -10.11 -6.54 -14.09
N MET A 101 -8.83 -6.92 -14.04
CA MET A 101 -8.37 -8.18 -14.66
C MET A 101 -9.00 -9.38 -13.97
N LEU A 102 -8.98 -9.42 -12.63
CA LEU A 102 -9.58 -10.53 -11.88
C LEU A 102 -11.08 -10.69 -12.17
N LEU A 103 -11.85 -9.60 -12.28
CA LEU A 103 -13.27 -9.69 -12.63
C LEU A 103 -13.51 -10.17 -14.07
N GLN A 104 -12.60 -9.89 -15.01
CA GLN A 104 -12.69 -10.43 -16.35
C GLN A 104 -12.40 -11.94 -16.36
N GLU A 105 -11.39 -12.38 -15.60
CA GLU A 105 -10.95 -13.78 -15.54
C GLU A 105 -11.93 -14.67 -14.78
N ASP A 106 -12.28 -14.31 -13.54
CA ASP A 106 -13.08 -15.17 -12.66
C ASP A 106 -14.59 -15.03 -12.90
N CYS A 107 -15.06 -13.81 -13.22
CA CYS A 107 -16.48 -13.57 -13.43
C CYS A 107 -16.89 -13.54 -14.91
N GLY A 108 -15.93 -13.62 -15.84
CA GLY A 108 -16.19 -13.55 -17.28
C GLY A 108 -16.76 -12.19 -17.73
N PHE A 109 -16.53 -11.11 -16.96
CA PHE A 109 -17.06 -9.81 -17.31
C PHE A 109 -16.38 -9.25 -18.56
N ALA A 110 -17.14 -8.60 -19.44
CA ALA A 110 -16.54 -7.76 -20.46
C ALA A 110 -15.83 -6.57 -19.80
N ARG A 111 -14.68 -6.15 -20.36
CA ARG A 111 -13.83 -5.07 -19.80
C ARG A 111 -14.61 -3.84 -19.32
N ARG A 112 -15.52 -3.30 -20.15
CA ARG A 112 -16.33 -2.12 -19.79
C ARG A 112 -17.18 -2.34 -18.54
N ARG A 113 -17.76 -3.54 -18.39
CA ARG A 113 -18.55 -3.91 -17.21
C ARG A 113 -17.65 -4.03 -15.98
N ALA A 114 -16.50 -4.70 -16.12
CA ALA A 114 -15.53 -4.82 -15.02
C ALA A 114 -15.04 -3.44 -14.54
N GLU A 115 -14.70 -2.54 -15.47
CA GLU A 115 -14.29 -1.16 -15.14
C GLU A 115 -15.39 -0.39 -14.39
N ALA A 116 -16.65 -0.49 -14.82
CA ALA A 116 -17.77 0.19 -14.16
C ALA A 116 -18.02 -0.34 -12.73
N GLU A 117 -18.03 -1.66 -12.56
CA GLU A 117 -18.18 -2.32 -11.26
C GLU A 117 -17.06 -1.92 -10.29
N VAL A 118 -15.82 -1.87 -10.79
CA VAL A 118 -14.66 -1.47 -10.00
C VAL A 118 -14.74 0.01 -9.62
N ASP A 119 -15.13 0.89 -10.54
CA ASP A 119 -15.28 2.32 -10.23
C ASP A 119 -16.31 2.58 -9.15
N GLU A 120 -17.45 1.89 -9.23
CA GLU A 120 -18.49 1.96 -8.21
C GLU A 120 -17.99 1.44 -6.86
N PHE A 121 -17.31 0.29 -6.87
CA PHE A 121 -16.71 -0.28 -5.67
C PHE A 121 -15.71 0.67 -5.00
N PHE A 122 -14.76 1.23 -5.75
CA PHE A 122 -13.75 2.14 -5.19
C PHE A 122 -14.37 3.41 -4.63
N ARG A 123 -15.41 3.97 -5.27
CA ARG A 123 -16.16 5.10 -4.71
C ARG A 123 -16.75 4.75 -3.35
N ALA A 124 -17.47 3.64 -3.25
CA ALA A 124 -18.06 3.19 -1.99
C ALA A 124 -17.01 2.85 -0.93
N PHE A 125 -15.94 2.18 -1.33
CA PHE A 125 -14.82 1.79 -0.46
C PHE A 125 -14.13 3.00 0.17
N TYR A 126 -13.79 4.02 -0.63
CA TYR A 126 -13.16 5.23 -0.11
C TYR A 126 -14.11 6.06 0.75
N SER A 127 -15.41 6.12 0.42
CA SER A 127 -16.39 6.76 1.29
C SER A 127 -16.47 6.07 2.66
N ARG A 128 -16.49 4.73 2.70
CA ARG A 128 -16.45 3.98 3.97
C ARG A 128 -15.14 4.21 4.74
N LEU A 129 -14.01 4.22 4.04
CA LEU A 129 -12.71 4.46 4.65
C LEU A 129 -12.61 5.87 5.28
N GLN A 130 -13.16 6.88 4.62
CA GLN A 130 -13.21 8.26 5.15
C GLN A 130 -14.11 8.35 6.39
N LEU A 131 -15.26 7.67 6.39
CA LEU A 131 -16.14 7.62 7.56
C LEU A 131 -15.48 6.94 8.76
N ALA A 132 -14.79 5.82 8.54
CA ALA A 132 -14.10 5.08 9.59
C ALA A 132 -12.95 5.89 10.21
N THR A 133 -12.19 6.60 9.37
CA THR A 133 -11.06 7.45 9.83
C THR A 133 -11.55 8.73 10.52
N ALA A 134 -12.63 9.36 10.04
CA ALA A 134 -13.25 10.50 10.70
C ALA A 134 -13.88 10.14 12.07
N SER A 135 -14.41 8.92 12.21
CA SER A 135 -14.95 8.44 13.48
C SER A 135 -13.85 8.17 14.53
N GLN A 136 -12.65 7.76 14.11
CA GLN A 136 -11.51 7.61 15.02
C GLN A 136 -10.94 8.95 15.49
N ALA A 137 -10.92 9.98 14.64
CA ALA A 137 -10.43 11.31 15.01
C ALA A 137 -11.32 12.00 16.07
N LYS A 138 -12.63 11.69 16.11
CA LYS A 138 -13.56 12.21 17.14
C LYS A 138 -13.52 11.44 18.47
N ALA A 139 -12.89 10.26 18.51
CA ALA A 139 -12.86 9.40 19.68
C ALA A 139 -11.65 9.61 20.62
N SER A 140 -10.81 10.64 20.36
CA SER A 140 -9.75 11.07 21.29
C SER A 140 -10.15 12.38 22.00
N PRO A 141 -10.91 12.32 23.12
CA PRO A 141 -11.16 13.48 23.95
C PRO A 141 -10.13 13.69 25.08
N PHE A 142 -9.00 12.97 25.14
CA PHE A 142 -8.00 13.18 26.19
C PHE A 142 -6.56 12.95 25.71
N ALA A 143 -5.88 14.06 25.39
CA ALA A 143 -4.44 14.24 25.57
C ALA A 143 -4.21 15.74 25.82
N ALA A 144 -4.48 16.16 27.05
CA ALA A 144 -3.99 17.39 27.65
C ALA A 144 -3.07 17.00 28.82
#